data_AF-A0ABD5SUH0-F1
#
_entry.id   AF-A0ABD5SUH0-F1
#
_cell.length_a   1.000
_cell.length_b   1.000
_cell.length_c   1.000
_cell.angle_alpha   90.00
_cell.angle_beta   90.00
_cell.angle_gamma   90.00
#
_symmetry.space_group_name_H-M   'P 1'
#
loop_
_entity.id
_entity.type
_entity.pdbx_description
1 polymer ?
#
loop_
_entity_poly.entity_id
_entity_poly.type
_entity_poly.pdbx_seq_one_letter_code
_entity_poly.pdbx_strand_id
1 'polypeptide(L)'
;MENDVESRLRAHLLSVKEDLMTGVSFMIPFVTIGGIFLALAFMVAELPEAILGIPMPGAGTTTETVFEDTGTIPWYLAQIGDLGLTLMIPVLGGYIAYAIADKPGLAPGFILSWAIQQEAIIEAAGLVIGFEADGAVAGFLGAIVAGLLAGYVARWMKGWSVPSVVSQMMPILVIPVFTTLLLAPVVILGLGVPIAILDDALTSALEGMQGSNALLLGAILGGMMAVDMGGPINKVAYVFGTVLVADQIFAPMAAVMIGGMVPPLGLALSNFVAPQKYAAEMYENAKAAVPLGLAFITEGAIPYAAADPLRVIPSAVLGSAT
;
A
#
# COMPACT_ATOMS: atom_id res chain seq x y z
N MET A 1 -35.13 8.34 16.66
CA MET A 1 -34.95 7.25 15.69
C MET A 1 -33.90 7.60 14.64
N GLU A 2 -33.95 8.79 14.05
CA GLU A 2 -32.96 9.29 13.07
C GLU A 2 -31.52 9.33 13.63
N ASN A 3 -31.32 9.85 14.84
CA ASN A 3 -30.03 9.84 15.55
C ASN A 3 -29.46 8.44 15.86
N ASP A 4 -30.28 7.38 15.94
CA ASP A 4 -29.80 6.02 16.23
C ASP A 4 -29.32 5.31 14.94
N VAL A 5 -30.03 5.55 13.82
CA VAL A 5 -29.61 5.02 12.51
C VAL A 5 -28.32 5.68 12.04
N GLU A 6 -28.21 7.00 12.17
CA GLU A 6 -26.99 7.73 11.80
C GLU A 6 -25.80 7.32 12.66
N SER A 7 -26.00 7.15 13.97
CA SER A 7 -24.97 6.68 14.91
C SER A 7 -24.49 5.27 14.56
N ARG A 8 -25.42 4.34 14.27
CA ARG A 8 -25.07 2.96 13.87
C ARG A 8 -24.37 2.91 12.53
N LEU A 9 -24.82 3.69 11.55
CA LEU A 9 -24.17 3.79 10.25
C LEU A 9 -22.75 4.33 10.40
N ARG A 10 -22.57 5.39 11.18
CA ARG A 10 -21.24 5.96 11.46
C ARG A 10 -20.34 4.96 12.16
N ALA A 11 -20.84 4.25 13.17
CA ALA A 11 -20.08 3.20 13.86
C ALA A 11 -19.68 2.07 12.91
N HIS A 12 -20.58 1.65 12.01
CA HIS A 12 -20.29 0.63 11.01
C HIS A 12 -19.22 1.09 10.00
N LEU A 13 -19.34 2.31 9.48
CA LEU A 13 -18.35 2.89 8.57
C LEU A 13 -16.97 3.02 9.23
N LEU A 14 -16.93 3.39 10.52
CA LEU A 14 -15.68 3.44 11.29
C LEU A 14 -15.08 2.03 11.45
N SER A 15 -15.89 1.03 11.76
CA SER A 15 -15.43 -0.37 11.83
C SER A 15 -14.86 -0.86 10.51
N VAL A 16 -15.56 -0.64 9.39
CA VAL A 16 -15.05 -1.04 8.06
C VAL A 16 -13.73 -0.34 7.74
N LYS A 17 -13.63 0.96 8.05
CA LYS A 17 -12.38 1.69 7.91
C LYS A 17 -11.26 1.07 8.74
N GLU A 18 -11.52 0.71 10.00
CA GLU A 18 -10.54 0.06 10.88
C GLU A 18 -10.11 -1.31 10.34
N ASP A 19 -11.04 -2.09 9.79
CA ASP A 19 -10.76 -3.38 9.15
C ASP A 19 -9.81 -3.21 7.95
N LEU A 20 -10.09 -2.23 7.08
CA LEU A 20 -9.26 -1.88 5.93
C LEU A 20 -7.87 -1.38 6.35
N MET A 21 -7.83 -0.46 7.33
CA MET A 21 -6.56 0.08 7.84
C MET A 21 -5.71 -0.98 8.52
N THR A 22 -6.33 -1.99 9.13
CA THR A 22 -5.63 -3.15 9.68
C THR A 22 -4.93 -3.92 8.57
N GLY A 23 -5.64 -4.25 7.48
CA GLY A 23 -5.05 -4.88 6.30
C GLY A 23 -3.84 -4.12 5.76
N VAL A 24 -4.00 -2.82 5.50
CA VAL A 24 -2.92 -1.96 5.02
C VAL A 24 -1.74 -1.94 6.00
N SER A 25 -2.00 -1.85 7.31
CA SER A 25 -0.93 -1.79 8.31
C SER A 25 -0.09 -3.07 8.36
N PHE A 26 -0.72 -4.24 8.20
CA PHE A 26 0.00 -5.51 8.14
C PHE A 26 0.69 -5.75 6.79
N MET A 27 0.23 -5.11 5.73
CA MET A 27 0.87 -5.14 4.41
C MET A 27 2.16 -4.31 4.35
N ILE A 28 2.22 -3.16 5.04
CA ILE A 28 3.36 -2.22 4.98
C ILE A 28 4.73 -2.89 5.24
N PRO A 29 4.93 -3.76 6.26
CA PRO A 29 6.22 -4.43 6.46
C PRO A 29 6.71 -5.23 5.25
N PHE A 30 5.79 -5.83 4.47
CA PHE A 30 6.12 -6.57 3.24
C PHE A 30 6.56 -5.61 2.14
N VAL A 31 5.86 -4.49 1.98
CA VAL A 31 6.24 -3.41 1.05
C VAL A 31 7.61 -2.85 1.40
N THR A 32 7.90 -2.63 2.68
CA THR A 32 9.20 -2.12 3.15
C THR A 32 10.34 -3.08 2.81
N ILE A 33 10.16 -4.38 3.10
CA ILE A 33 11.17 -5.39 2.72
C ILE A 33 11.31 -5.43 1.20
N GLY A 34 10.20 -5.53 0.49
CA GLY A 34 10.17 -5.63 -0.97
C GLY A 34 10.89 -4.47 -1.65
N GLY A 35 10.49 -3.24 -1.31
CA GLY A 35 11.04 -2.02 -1.86
C GLY A 35 12.51 -1.80 -1.53
N ILE A 36 12.94 -2.04 -0.29
CA ILE A 36 14.35 -1.84 0.10
C ILE A 36 15.25 -2.84 -0.61
N PHE A 37 14.89 -4.13 -0.61
CA PHE A 37 15.72 -5.16 -1.26
C PHE A 37 15.79 -4.96 -2.77
N LEU A 38 14.66 -4.60 -3.40
CA LEU A 38 14.65 -4.29 -4.83
C LEU A 38 15.47 -3.03 -5.16
N ALA A 39 15.39 -1.98 -4.35
CA ALA A 39 16.21 -0.78 -4.51
C ALA A 39 17.71 -1.09 -4.36
N LEU A 40 18.09 -1.93 -3.39
CA LEU A 40 19.47 -2.38 -3.23
C LEU A 40 19.93 -3.23 -4.41
N ALA A 41 19.06 -4.09 -4.97
CA ALA A 41 19.38 -4.87 -6.15
C ALA A 41 19.78 -3.97 -7.33
N PHE A 42 18.94 -2.97 -7.64
CA PHE A 42 19.23 -2.01 -8.71
C PHE A 42 20.44 -1.14 -8.39
N MET A 43 20.60 -0.68 -7.16
CA MET A 43 21.78 0.10 -6.75
C MET A 43 23.08 -0.70 -6.95
N VAL A 44 23.10 -1.98 -6.61
CA VAL A 44 24.28 -2.83 -6.75
C VAL A 44 24.55 -3.18 -8.22
N ALA A 45 23.50 -3.38 -9.04
CA ALA A 45 23.63 -3.57 -10.48
C ALA A 45 24.22 -2.34 -11.21
N GLU A 46 23.97 -1.14 -10.71
CA GLU A 46 24.51 0.12 -11.26
C GLU A 46 25.93 0.46 -10.76
N LEU A 47 26.53 -0.38 -9.90
CA LEU A 47 27.91 -0.16 -9.50
C LEU A 47 28.88 -0.41 -10.67
N PRO A 48 30.02 0.30 -10.72
CA PRO A 48 31.05 0.03 -11.72
C PRO A 48 31.48 -1.44 -11.72
N GLU A 49 31.69 -2.01 -12.91
CA GLU A 49 32.16 -3.40 -13.10
C GLU A 49 33.33 -3.79 -12.19
N ALA A 50 34.29 -2.88 -12.02
CA ALA A 50 35.40 -3.07 -11.10
C ALA A 50 35.88 -1.75 -10.50
N ILE A 51 36.35 -1.80 -9.26
CA ILE A 51 37.08 -0.71 -8.60
C ILE A 51 38.52 -1.17 -8.39
N LEU A 52 39.48 -0.45 -8.96
CA LEU A 52 40.91 -0.80 -8.89
C LEU A 52 41.23 -2.23 -9.35
N GLY A 53 40.46 -2.75 -10.33
CA GLY A 53 40.61 -4.11 -10.86
C GLY A 53 39.97 -5.20 -10.01
N ILE A 54 39.27 -4.84 -8.92
CA ILE A 54 38.50 -5.78 -8.11
C ILE A 54 37.04 -5.76 -8.61
N PRO A 55 36.49 -6.90 -9.07
CA PRO A 55 35.09 -6.98 -9.49
C PRO A 55 34.15 -6.60 -8.36
N MET A 56 33.17 -5.76 -8.67
CA MET A 56 32.14 -5.37 -7.71
C MET A 56 31.05 -6.46 -7.60
N PRO A 57 30.28 -6.48 -6.50
CA PRO A 57 29.18 -7.44 -6.29
C PRO A 57 28.14 -7.54 -7.42
N GLY A 58 27.96 -6.47 -8.22
CA GLY A 58 27.05 -6.43 -9.37
C GLY A 58 27.73 -6.55 -10.74
N ALA A 59 29.02 -6.86 -10.79
CA ALA A 59 29.75 -6.99 -12.05
C ALA A 59 29.07 -7.99 -13.01
N GLY A 60 28.85 -7.58 -14.25
CA GLY A 60 28.15 -8.37 -15.26
C GLY A 60 26.62 -8.39 -15.14
N THR A 61 26.02 -7.65 -14.20
CA THR A 61 24.56 -7.50 -14.09
C THR A 61 24.16 -6.05 -14.24
N THR A 62 23.13 -5.82 -15.06
CA THR A 62 22.54 -4.50 -15.29
C THR A 62 21.17 -4.42 -14.64
N THR A 63 20.60 -3.22 -14.56
CA THR A 63 19.21 -3.02 -14.14
C THR A 63 18.21 -3.72 -15.05
N GLU A 64 18.53 -3.89 -16.34
CA GLU A 64 17.70 -4.62 -17.31
C GLU A 64 17.77 -6.14 -17.11
N THR A 65 18.93 -6.68 -16.71
CA THR A 65 19.16 -8.13 -16.57
C THR A 65 19.06 -8.63 -15.13
N VAL A 66 18.73 -7.77 -14.17
CA VAL A 66 18.78 -8.10 -12.73
C VAL A 66 17.95 -9.32 -12.34
N PHE A 67 16.82 -9.55 -13.02
CA PHE A 67 15.94 -10.69 -12.77
C PHE A 67 16.35 -11.97 -13.50
N GLU A 68 17.24 -11.87 -14.49
CA GLU A 68 17.69 -12.96 -15.35
C GLU A 68 19.06 -13.52 -14.94
N ASP A 69 19.94 -12.68 -14.38
CA ASP A 69 21.31 -13.01 -14.01
C ASP A 69 21.40 -13.88 -12.73
N THR A 70 20.87 -15.08 -12.82
CA THR A 70 20.80 -16.02 -11.70
C THR A 70 22.18 -16.27 -11.07
N GLY A 71 22.23 -16.26 -9.75
CA GLY A 71 23.48 -16.49 -8.99
C GLY A 71 24.31 -15.23 -8.71
N THR A 72 23.89 -14.05 -9.17
CA THR A 72 24.52 -12.78 -8.80
C THR A 72 23.90 -12.18 -7.52
N ILE A 73 24.62 -11.26 -6.87
CA ILE A 73 24.11 -10.56 -5.69
C ILE A 73 22.91 -9.66 -6.03
N PRO A 74 22.92 -8.86 -7.13
CA PRO A 74 21.74 -8.13 -7.55
C PRO A 74 20.52 -9.02 -7.75
N TRP A 75 20.67 -10.15 -8.43
CA TRP A 75 19.57 -11.10 -8.62
C TRP A 75 19.01 -11.60 -7.28
N TYR A 76 19.87 -12.04 -6.36
CA TYR A 76 19.43 -12.51 -5.03
C TYR A 76 18.63 -11.44 -4.28
N LEU A 77 19.08 -10.19 -4.31
CA LEU A 77 18.39 -9.06 -3.69
C LEU A 77 17.05 -8.78 -4.39
N ALA A 78 17.02 -8.81 -5.73
CA ALA A 78 15.81 -8.60 -6.51
C ALA A 78 14.75 -9.67 -6.22
N GLN A 79 15.14 -10.93 -6.07
CA GLN A 79 14.22 -12.03 -5.72
C GLN A 79 13.58 -11.83 -4.34
N ILE A 80 14.34 -11.40 -3.33
CA ILE A 80 13.77 -11.08 -2.01
C ILE A 80 12.81 -9.90 -2.12
N GLY A 81 13.20 -8.89 -2.90
CA GLY A 81 12.37 -7.72 -3.19
C GLY A 81 11.01 -8.11 -3.80
N ASP A 82 11.05 -8.91 -4.86
CA ASP A 82 9.89 -9.40 -5.59
C ASP A 82 8.96 -10.25 -4.72
N LEU A 83 9.52 -11.16 -3.92
CA LEU A 83 8.74 -11.94 -2.94
C LEU A 83 8.00 -11.04 -1.95
N GLY A 84 8.67 -10.01 -1.44
CA GLY A 84 8.07 -9.04 -0.52
C GLY A 84 6.90 -8.31 -1.15
N LEU A 85 7.06 -7.83 -2.38
CA LEU A 85 5.99 -7.13 -3.10
C LEU A 85 4.85 -8.07 -3.47
N THR A 86 5.13 -9.28 -3.96
CA THR A 86 4.12 -10.28 -4.33
C THR A 86 3.25 -10.69 -3.15
N LEU A 87 3.85 -10.89 -1.97
CA LEU A 87 3.13 -11.30 -0.76
C LEU A 87 2.26 -10.19 -0.15
N MET A 88 2.45 -8.94 -0.54
CA MET A 88 1.72 -7.82 0.05
C MET A 88 0.21 -7.94 -0.19
N ILE A 89 -0.21 -8.44 -1.36
CA ILE A 89 -1.62 -8.50 -1.77
C ILE A 89 -2.41 -9.57 -0.98
N PRO A 90 -1.92 -10.82 -0.87
CA PRO A 90 -2.55 -11.80 0.02
C PRO A 90 -2.58 -11.35 1.49
N VAL A 91 -1.52 -10.66 1.94
CA VAL A 91 -1.44 -10.11 3.31
C VAL A 91 -2.53 -9.08 3.54
N LEU A 92 -2.75 -8.16 2.59
CA LEU A 92 -3.81 -7.16 2.67
C LEU A 92 -5.17 -7.81 2.92
N GLY A 93 -5.62 -8.70 2.03
CA GLY A 93 -6.94 -9.32 2.16
C GLY A 93 -7.05 -10.29 3.33
N GLY A 94 -5.98 -11.02 3.64
CA GLY A 94 -5.90 -11.89 4.82
C GLY A 94 -6.07 -11.15 6.14
N TYR A 95 -5.41 -10.00 6.29
CA TYR A 95 -5.50 -9.21 7.52
C TYR A 95 -6.76 -8.35 7.61
N ILE A 96 -7.40 -8.00 6.48
CA ILE A 96 -8.78 -7.47 6.49
C ILE A 96 -9.74 -8.53 7.04
N ALA A 97 -9.65 -9.77 6.54
CA ALA A 97 -10.50 -10.87 7.01
C ALA A 97 -10.25 -11.18 8.50
N TYR A 98 -8.98 -11.11 8.93
CA TYR A 98 -8.59 -11.25 10.33
C TYR A 98 -9.16 -10.14 11.21
N ALA A 99 -9.15 -8.88 10.77
CA ALA A 99 -9.73 -7.78 11.54
C ALA A 99 -11.22 -8.00 11.85
N ILE A 100 -11.96 -8.59 10.91
CA ILE A 100 -13.40 -8.84 11.04
C ILE A 100 -13.70 -10.11 11.85
N ALA A 101 -12.94 -11.19 11.65
CA ALA A 101 -13.29 -12.53 12.14
C ALA A 101 -12.25 -13.19 13.06
N ASP A 102 -11.13 -12.54 13.36
CA ASP A 102 -9.92 -13.11 13.97
C ASP A 102 -9.30 -14.23 13.12
N LYS A 103 -8.49 -15.09 13.76
CA LYS A 103 -7.79 -16.24 13.17
C LYS A 103 -8.63 -17.09 12.18
N PRO A 104 -9.93 -17.37 12.41
CA PRO A 104 -10.72 -18.17 11.47
C PRO A 104 -10.89 -17.56 10.07
N GLY A 105 -10.86 -16.23 9.94
CA GLY A 105 -10.99 -15.54 8.65
C GLY A 105 -9.66 -15.38 7.91
N LEU A 106 -8.53 -15.55 8.60
CA LEU A 106 -7.19 -15.28 8.08
C LEU A 106 -6.89 -16.11 6.82
N ALA A 107 -6.93 -17.45 6.92
CA ALA A 107 -6.58 -18.33 5.81
C ALA A 107 -7.52 -18.18 4.59
N PRO A 108 -8.85 -18.09 4.76
CA PRO A 108 -9.75 -17.79 3.63
C PRO A 108 -9.42 -16.46 2.95
N GLY A 109 -9.20 -15.39 3.71
CA GLY A 109 -8.85 -14.07 3.17
C GLY A 109 -7.55 -14.12 2.36
N PHE A 110 -6.51 -14.76 2.89
CA PHE A 110 -5.23 -14.95 2.20
C PHE A 110 -5.39 -15.74 0.89
N ILE A 111 -6.02 -16.91 0.96
CA ILE A 111 -6.13 -17.82 -0.19
C ILE A 111 -6.97 -17.21 -1.30
N LEU A 112 -8.12 -16.60 -0.96
CA LEU A 112 -9.00 -16.00 -1.96
C LEU A 112 -8.36 -14.77 -2.60
N SER A 113 -7.66 -13.94 -1.81
CA SER A 113 -6.92 -12.79 -2.34
C SER A 113 -5.76 -13.22 -3.22
N TRP A 114 -5.06 -14.31 -2.90
CA TRP A 114 -4.01 -14.85 -3.77
C TRP A 114 -4.55 -15.50 -5.03
N ALA A 115 -5.67 -16.22 -4.94
CA ALA A 115 -6.26 -16.93 -6.08
C ALA A 115 -6.64 -15.98 -7.22
N ILE A 116 -7.14 -14.79 -6.90
CA ILE A 116 -7.50 -13.77 -7.91
C ILE A 116 -6.30 -12.98 -8.45
N GLN A 117 -5.10 -13.20 -7.89
CA GLN A 117 -3.83 -12.73 -8.45
C GLN A 117 -3.20 -13.74 -9.41
N GLN A 118 -3.79 -14.93 -9.57
CA GLN A 118 -3.31 -15.90 -10.54
C GLN A 118 -4.01 -15.66 -11.88
N GLU A 119 -3.26 -15.16 -12.85
CA GLU A 119 -3.72 -14.93 -14.22
C GLU A 119 -4.45 -16.17 -14.77
N ALA A 120 -3.84 -17.35 -14.68
CA ALA A 120 -4.43 -18.60 -15.14
C ALA A 120 -5.79 -18.94 -14.48
N ILE A 121 -6.02 -18.52 -13.23
CA ILE A 121 -7.31 -18.71 -12.55
C ILE A 121 -8.34 -17.73 -13.09
N ILE A 122 -7.97 -16.47 -13.28
CA ILE A 122 -8.85 -15.42 -13.81
C ILE A 122 -9.23 -15.72 -15.27
N GLU A 123 -8.28 -16.14 -16.10
CA GLU A 123 -8.56 -16.56 -17.48
C GLU A 123 -9.52 -17.75 -17.53
N ALA A 124 -9.25 -18.78 -16.72
CA ALA A 124 -10.13 -19.95 -16.64
C ALA A 124 -11.54 -19.58 -16.16
N ALA A 125 -11.65 -18.66 -15.20
CA ALA A 125 -12.92 -18.10 -14.76
C ALA A 125 -13.63 -17.33 -15.89
N GLY A 126 -12.88 -16.53 -16.64
CA GLY A 126 -13.35 -15.75 -17.77
C GLY A 126 -14.00 -16.60 -18.86
N LEU A 127 -13.36 -17.72 -19.20
CA LEU A 127 -13.90 -18.71 -20.15
C LEU A 127 -15.25 -19.28 -19.69
N VAL A 128 -15.44 -19.48 -18.39
CA VAL A 128 -16.69 -20.02 -17.83
C VAL A 128 -17.83 -19.01 -17.89
N ILE A 129 -17.53 -17.73 -17.60
CA ILE A 129 -18.56 -16.67 -17.57
C ILE A 129 -18.75 -15.95 -18.90
N GLY A 130 -17.89 -16.21 -19.90
CA GLY A 130 -17.98 -15.62 -21.23
C GLY A 130 -17.38 -14.21 -21.35
N PHE A 131 -16.42 -13.85 -20.49
CA PHE A 131 -15.71 -12.57 -20.51
C PHE A 131 -14.21 -12.81 -20.38
N GLU A 132 -13.41 -12.21 -21.26
CA GLU A 132 -11.95 -12.33 -21.23
C GLU A 132 -11.34 -11.20 -20.39
N ALA A 133 -10.27 -11.53 -19.66
CA ALA A 133 -9.53 -10.59 -18.82
C ALA A 133 -8.17 -10.22 -19.41
N ASP A 134 -7.76 -10.81 -20.54
CA ASP A 134 -6.55 -10.47 -21.30
C ASP A 134 -5.27 -10.35 -20.45
N GLY A 135 -5.03 -11.31 -19.56
CA GLY A 135 -3.87 -11.32 -18.65
C GLY A 135 -4.05 -10.49 -17.38
N ALA A 136 -5.18 -9.79 -17.22
CA ALA A 136 -5.47 -9.00 -16.03
C ALA A 136 -5.70 -9.88 -14.79
N VAL A 137 -5.34 -9.33 -13.64
CA VAL A 137 -5.57 -9.89 -12.31
C VAL A 137 -6.36 -8.89 -11.48
N ALA A 138 -6.96 -9.33 -10.37
CA ALA A 138 -7.88 -8.49 -9.61
C ALA A 138 -7.20 -7.39 -8.76
N GLY A 139 -5.85 -7.35 -8.72
CA GLY A 139 -5.10 -6.30 -8.04
C GLY A 139 -5.41 -6.17 -6.54
N PHE A 140 -5.09 -5.00 -5.99
CA PHE A 140 -5.48 -4.67 -4.61
C PHE A 140 -6.99 -4.60 -4.41
N LEU A 141 -7.76 -4.19 -5.44
CA LEU A 141 -9.22 -4.06 -5.36
C LEU A 141 -9.84 -5.43 -5.05
N GLY A 142 -9.37 -6.45 -5.74
CA GLY A 142 -9.71 -7.84 -5.52
C GLY A 142 -9.40 -8.27 -4.09
N ALA A 143 -8.21 -7.98 -3.59
CA ALA A 143 -7.81 -8.37 -2.24
C ALA A 143 -8.66 -7.71 -1.14
N ILE A 144 -9.05 -6.43 -1.33
CA ILE A 144 -9.97 -5.75 -0.41
C ILE A 144 -11.33 -6.44 -0.41
N VAL A 145 -11.90 -6.70 -1.59
CA VAL A 145 -13.21 -7.35 -1.72
C VAL A 145 -13.19 -8.77 -1.16
N ALA A 146 -12.18 -9.57 -1.53
CA ALA A 146 -12.00 -10.92 -1.05
C ALA A 146 -11.81 -10.97 0.47
N GLY A 147 -10.99 -10.07 1.03
CA GLY A 147 -10.76 -9.94 2.47
C GLY A 147 -12.02 -9.58 3.26
N LEU A 148 -12.78 -8.59 2.79
CA LEU A 148 -14.05 -8.19 3.40
C LEU A 148 -15.07 -9.34 3.37
N LEU A 149 -15.25 -10.00 2.22
CA LEU A 149 -16.17 -11.13 2.08
C LEU A 149 -15.76 -12.30 2.98
N ALA A 150 -14.49 -12.69 2.95
CA ALA A 150 -13.95 -13.75 3.79
C ALA A 150 -14.16 -13.45 5.28
N GLY A 151 -13.88 -12.22 5.71
CA GLY A 151 -14.10 -11.76 7.08
C GLY A 151 -15.56 -11.85 7.50
N TYR A 152 -16.49 -11.31 6.69
CA TYR A 152 -17.91 -11.32 7.07
C TYR A 152 -18.53 -12.72 7.06
N VAL A 153 -18.18 -13.57 6.09
CA VAL A 153 -18.66 -14.96 6.05
C VAL A 153 -18.09 -15.76 7.22
N ALA A 154 -16.80 -15.63 7.52
CA ALA A 154 -16.19 -16.30 8.67
C ALA A 154 -16.83 -15.82 9.99
N ARG A 155 -17.08 -14.52 10.14
CA ARG A 155 -17.77 -13.95 11.31
C ARG A 155 -19.20 -14.45 11.45
N TRP A 156 -19.91 -14.59 10.33
CA TRP A 156 -21.26 -15.17 10.34
C TRP A 156 -21.25 -16.62 10.83
N MET A 157 -20.28 -17.43 10.39
CA MET A 157 -20.12 -18.82 10.86
C MET A 157 -19.71 -18.92 12.33
N LYS A 158 -18.93 -17.95 12.86
CA LYS A 158 -18.65 -17.87 14.31
C LYS A 158 -19.91 -17.73 15.15
N GLY A 159 -20.97 -17.15 14.59
CA GLY A 159 -22.27 -16.97 15.27
C GLY A 159 -23.12 -18.24 15.33
N TRP A 160 -22.71 -19.34 14.72
CA TRP A 160 -23.50 -20.58 14.69
C TRP A 160 -23.51 -21.29 16.04
N SER A 161 -24.71 -21.66 16.48
CA SER A 161 -24.89 -22.52 17.65
C SER A 161 -24.67 -23.98 17.25
N VAL A 162 -23.52 -24.54 17.63
CA VAL A 162 -23.15 -25.94 17.33
C VAL A 162 -22.98 -26.76 18.61
N PRO A 163 -23.11 -28.10 18.55
CA PRO A 163 -22.81 -28.97 19.69
C PRO A 163 -21.37 -28.78 20.20
N SER A 164 -21.15 -29.04 21.49
CA SER A 164 -19.84 -28.87 22.15
C SER A 164 -18.71 -29.68 21.51
N VAL A 165 -19.03 -30.81 20.86
CA VAL A 165 -18.07 -31.63 20.13
C VAL A 165 -17.53 -30.91 18.89
N VAL A 166 -18.37 -30.09 18.23
CA VAL A 166 -18.02 -29.39 17.00
C VAL A 166 -17.42 -28.01 17.27
N SER A 167 -17.79 -27.36 18.39
CA SER A 167 -17.35 -25.99 18.71
C SER A 167 -15.83 -25.82 18.74
N GLN A 168 -15.09 -26.85 19.15
CA GLN A 168 -13.61 -26.84 19.17
C GLN A 168 -13.01 -26.87 17.75
N MET A 169 -13.70 -27.53 16.81
CA MET A 169 -13.28 -27.63 15.41
C MET A 169 -13.73 -26.43 14.57
N MET A 170 -14.67 -25.63 15.06
CA MET A 170 -15.19 -24.46 14.35
C MET A 170 -14.09 -23.51 13.88
N PRO A 171 -13.27 -22.90 14.76
CA PRO A 171 -12.30 -21.89 14.34
C PRO A 171 -11.11 -22.45 13.53
N ILE A 172 -10.79 -23.74 13.68
CA ILE A 172 -9.59 -24.34 13.09
C ILE A 172 -9.88 -25.01 11.74
N LEU A 173 -11.05 -25.64 11.60
CA LEU A 173 -11.39 -26.45 10.44
C LEU A 173 -12.67 -25.99 9.76
N VAL A 174 -13.79 -25.92 10.47
CA VAL A 174 -15.09 -25.68 9.83
C VAL A 174 -15.15 -24.29 9.22
N ILE A 175 -14.88 -23.26 10.00
CA ILE A 175 -14.99 -21.87 9.54
C ILE A 175 -14.02 -21.61 8.38
N PRO A 176 -12.70 -21.92 8.48
CA PRO A 176 -11.80 -21.67 7.36
C PRO A 176 -12.18 -22.44 6.09
N VAL A 177 -12.45 -23.75 6.20
CA VAL A 177 -12.74 -24.60 5.03
C VAL A 177 -14.04 -24.19 4.37
N PHE A 178 -15.12 -24.00 5.14
CA PHE A 178 -16.41 -23.64 4.57
C PHE A 178 -16.46 -22.20 4.07
N THR A 179 -15.74 -21.26 4.71
CA THR A 179 -15.63 -19.89 4.19
C THR A 179 -14.99 -19.91 2.80
N THR A 180 -13.85 -20.60 2.64
CA THR A 180 -13.20 -20.72 1.34
C THR A 180 -14.06 -21.48 0.34
N LEU A 181 -14.70 -22.60 0.74
CA LEU A 181 -15.56 -23.39 -0.14
C LEU A 181 -16.75 -22.58 -0.69
N LEU A 182 -17.41 -21.80 0.18
CA LEU A 182 -18.56 -21.00 -0.22
C LEU A 182 -18.15 -19.79 -1.07
N LEU A 183 -17.03 -19.15 -0.73
CA LEU A 183 -16.61 -17.92 -1.40
C LEU A 183 -15.76 -18.14 -2.63
N ALA A 184 -15.02 -19.23 -2.76
CA ALA A 184 -14.14 -19.45 -3.93
C ALA A 184 -14.91 -19.33 -5.27
N PRO A 185 -16.08 -19.96 -5.47
CA PRO A 185 -16.85 -19.76 -6.70
C PRO A 185 -17.33 -18.31 -6.88
N VAL A 186 -17.74 -17.64 -5.80
CA VAL A 186 -18.26 -16.27 -5.85
C VAL A 186 -17.14 -15.27 -6.17
N VAL A 187 -16.01 -15.39 -5.49
CA VAL A 187 -14.86 -14.49 -5.62
C VAL A 187 -14.14 -14.75 -6.93
N ILE A 188 -13.93 -16.00 -7.34
CA ILE A 188 -13.16 -16.31 -8.56
C ILE A 188 -14.03 -16.14 -9.80
N LEU A 189 -15.19 -16.82 -9.87
CA LEU A 189 -16.03 -16.82 -11.07
C LEU A 189 -16.94 -15.59 -11.13
N GLY A 190 -17.51 -15.18 -10.00
CA GLY A 190 -18.48 -14.09 -9.97
C GLY A 190 -17.85 -12.70 -10.02
N LEU A 191 -16.81 -12.48 -9.19
CA LEU A 191 -16.24 -11.15 -8.95
C LEU A 191 -14.85 -10.97 -9.54
N GLY A 192 -14.06 -12.03 -9.65
CA GLY A 192 -12.63 -11.96 -9.99
C GLY A 192 -12.40 -11.32 -11.35
N VAL A 193 -13.11 -11.81 -12.38
CA VAL A 193 -12.98 -11.27 -13.75
C VAL A 193 -13.47 -9.82 -13.86
N PRO A 194 -14.68 -9.44 -13.39
CA PRO A 194 -15.09 -8.02 -13.42
C PRO A 194 -14.14 -7.10 -12.67
N ILE A 195 -13.60 -7.54 -11.53
CA ILE A 195 -12.64 -6.74 -10.75
C ILE A 195 -11.31 -6.64 -11.49
N ALA A 196 -10.82 -7.72 -12.11
CA ALA A 196 -9.59 -7.69 -12.90
C ALA A 196 -9.68 -6.73 -14.08
N ILE A 197 -10.80 -6.72 -14.81
CA ILE A 197 -11.04 -5.76 -15.89
C ILE A 197 -11.08 -4.32 -15.35
N LEU A 198 -11.71 -4.10 -14.20
CA LEU A 198 -11.78 -2.78 -13.57
C LEU A 198 -10.39 -2.31 -13.11
N ASP A 199 -9.61 -3.22 -12.53
CA ASP A 199 -8.26 -2.97 -12.06
C ASP A 199 -7.35 -2.62 -13.23
N ASP A 200 -7.37 -3.42 -14.31
CA ASP A 200 -6.63 -3.14 -15.55
C ASP A 200 -7.01 -1.81 -16.19
N ALA A 201 -8.30 -1.48 -16.22
CA ALA A 201 -8.76 -0.18 -16.73
C ALA A 201 -8.25 0.98 -15.86
N LEU A 202 -8.19 0.79 -14.53
CA LEU A 202 -7.68 1.78 -13.59
C LEU A 202 -6.16 1.94 -13.72
N THR A 203 -5.41 0.84 -13.74
CA THR A 203 -3.95 0.84 -13.87
C THR A 203 -3.54 1.44 -15.21
N SER A 204 -4.19 1.05 -16.32
CA SER A 204 -3.99 1.64 -17.64
C SER A 204 -4.27 3.14 -17.67
N ALA A 205 -5.34 3.60 -16.99
CA ALA A 205 -5.63 5.03 -16.90
C ALA A 205 -4.55 5.79 -16.11
N LEU A 206 -4.06 5.21 -15.02
CA LEU A 206 -2.99 5.79 -14.19
C LEU A 206 -1.65 5.81 -14.93
N GLU A 207 -1.30 4.74 -15.64
CA GLU A 207 -0.11 4.67 -16.50
C GLU A 207 -0.17 5.69 -17.64
N GLY A 208 -1.33 5.84 -18.29
CA GLY A 208 -1.56 6.90 -19.28
C GLY A 208 -1.39 8.30 -18.69
N MET A 209 -1.69 8.48 -17.39
CA MET A 209 -1.41 9.73 -16.70
C MET A 209 0.08 9.94 -16.42
N GLN A 210 0.93 8.91 -16.29
CA GLN A 210 2.37 9.05 -16.03
C GLN A 210 3.15 9.79 -17.14
N GLY A 211 2.55 9.99 -18.32
CA GLY A 211 3.09 10.86 -19.38
C GLY A 211 2.57 12.30 -19.28
N SER A 212 1.42 12.57 -19.90
CA SER A 212 0.93 13.95 -20.13
C SER A 212 0.43 14.66 -18.87
N ASN A 213 -0.04 13.91 -17.86
CA ASN A 213 -0.65 14.44 -16.63
C ASN A 213 0.09 14.02 -15.37
N ALA A 214 1.32 13.50 -15.49
CA ALA A 214 2.09 12.95 -14.37
C ALA A 214 2.35 14.04 -13.33
N LEU A 215 2.65 15.24 -13.85
CA LEU A 215 2.83 16.45 -13.07
C LEU A 215 1.56 16.83 -12.31
N LEU A 216 0.37 16.67 -12.90
CA LEU A 216 -0.89 16.97 -12.22
C LEU A 216 -1.17 15.95 -11.10
N LEU A 217 -0.99 14.66 -11.37
CA LEU A 217 -1.16 13.62 -10.36
C LEU A 217 -0.17 13.78 -9.21
N GLY A 218 1.10 14.01 -9.55
CA GLY A 218 2.17 14.29 -8.58
C GLY A 218 1.88 15.54 -7.76
N ALA A 219 1.40 16.62 -8.40
CA ALA A 219 1.04 17.85 -7.71
C ALA A 219 -0.11 17.66 -6.71
N ILE A 220 -1.15 16.89 -7.10
CA ILE A 220 -2.27 16.58 -6.22
C ILE A 220 -1.78 15.75 -5.03
N LEU A 221 -1.06 14.65 -5.29
CA LEU A 221 -0.61 13.74 -4.24
C LEU A 221 0.41 14.40 -3.31
N GLY A 222 1.41 15.07 -3.87
CA GLY A 222 2.40 15.82 -3.10
C GLY A 222 1.76 16.94 -2.30
N GLY A 223 0.84 17.71 -2.89
CA GLY A 223 0.06 18.72 -2.20
C GLY A 223 -0.74 18.14 -1.02
N MET A 224 -1.45 17.02 -1.22
CA MET A 224 -2.20 16.31 -0.18
C MET A 224 -1.33 15.91 1.01
N MET A 225 -0.07 15.52 0.78
CA MET A 225 0.87 15.16 1.84
C MET A 225 1.18 16.32 2.80
N ALA A 226 1.10 17.56 2.34
CA ALA A 226 1.46 18.73 3.13
C ALA A 226 0.28 19.44 3.81
N VAL A 227 -0.97 19.11 3.44
CA VAL A 227 -2.16 19.87 3.89
C VAL A 227 -2.30 19.88 5.41
N ASP A 228 -2.10 18.72 6.04
CA ASP A 228 -2.39 18.51 7.46
C ASP A 228 -1.25 17.81 8.23
N MET A 229 -0.04 17.78 7.66
CA MET A 229 1.21 17.32 8.31
C MET A 229 1.07 16.00 9.08
N GLY A 230 0.57 14.96 8.40
CA GLY A 230 0.34 13.63 8.98
C GLY A 230 -1.11 13.39 9.42
N GLY A 231 -2.01 14.33 9.12
CA GLY A 231 -3.44 14.20 9.33
C GLY A 231 -4.15 13.28 8.33
N PRO A 232 -5.50 13.29 8.31
CA PRO A 232 -6.30 12.42 7.45
C PRO A 232 -6.00 12.53 5.95
N ILE A 233 -5.76 13.73 5.40
CA ILE A 233 -5.54 13.95 3.96
C ILE A 233 -4.20 13.34 3.55
N ASN A 234 -3.15 13.59 4.33
CA ASN A 234 -1.85 12.97 4.16
C ASN A 234 -1.94 11.43 4.19
N LYS A 235 -2.66 10.87 5.17
CA LYS A 235 -2.84 9.41 5.27
C LYS A 235 -3.58 8.82 4.08
N VAL A 236 -4.57 9.53 3.52
CA VAL A 236 -5.27 9.08 2.32
C VAL A 236 -4.32 9.03 1.12
N ALA A 237 -3.51 10.07 0.91
CA ALA A 237 -2.51 10.07 -0.17
C ALA A 237 -1.46 8.97 0.02
N TYR A 238 -0.98 8.76 1.25
CA TYR A 238 -0.05 7.69 1.58
C TYR A 238 -0.61 6.30 1.31
N VAL A 239 -1.84 6.02 1.76
CA VAL A 239 -2.51 4.74 1.51
C VAL A 239 -2.74 4.55 0.01
N PHE A 240 -3.16 5.60 -0.71
CA PHE A 240 -3.33 5.55 -2.16
C PHE A 240 -2.02 5.17 -2.87
N GLY A 241 -0.91 5.85 -2.56
CA GLY A 241 0.40 5.52 -3.13
C GLY A 241 0.86 4.11 -2.76
N THR A 242 0.71 3.70 -1.50
CA THR A 242 1.11 2.37 -1.02
C THR A 242 0.32 1.26 -1.68
N VAL A 243 -0.96 1.48 -1.92
CA VAL A 243 -1.83 0.51 -2.58
C VAL A 243 -1.46 0.36 -4.05
N LEU A 244 -1.11 1.45 -4.75
CA LEU A 244 -0.69 1.36 -6.16
C LEU A 244 0.68 0.66 -6.36
N VAL A 245 1.51 0.60 -5.31
CA VAL A 245 2.71 -0.26 -5.32
C VAL A 245 2.30 -1.73 -5.49
N ALA A 246 1.13 -2.14 -4.99
CA ALA A 246 0.59 -3.49 -5.18
C ALA A 246 0.46 -3.87 -6.65
N ASP A 247 0.03 -2.92 -7.48
CA ASP A 247 -0.13 -3.12 -8.92
C ASP A 247 1.12 -2.67 -9.70
N GLN A 248 2.27 -2.57 -9.04
CA GLN A 248 3.56 -2.17 -9.63
C GLN A 248 3.56 -0.74 -10.22
N ILE A 249 2.65 0.13 -9.79
CA ILE A 249 2.60 1.54 -10.19
C ILE A 249 3.32 2.41 -9.15
N PHE A 250 4.62 2.65 -9.39
CA PHE A 250 5.50 3.28 -8.40
C PHE A 250 5.47 4.82 -8.39
N ALA A 251 5.19 5.47 -9.53
CA ALA A 251 5.31 6.92 -9.67
C ALA A 251 4.45 7.72 -8.66
N PRO A 252 3.18 7.33 -8.38
CA PRO A 252 2.38 7.98 -7.34
C PRO A 252 3.01 7.90 -5.95
N MET A 253 3.57 6.74 -5.58
CA MET A 253 4.23 6.56 -4.29
C MET A 253 5.51 7.41 -4.19
N ALA A 254 6.27 7.54 -5.29
CA ALA A 254 7.42 8.43 -5.33
C ALA A 254 7.03 9.89 -5.09
N ALA A 255 5.94 10.37 -5.72
CA ALA A 255 5.42 11.72 -5.50
C ALA A 255 4.94 11.92 -4.05
N VAL A 256 4.24 10.94 -3.48
CA VAL A 256 3.85 10.91 -2.07
C VAL A 256 5.07 11.04 -1.17
N MET A 257 6.12 10.22 -1.39
CA MET A 257 7.35 10.23 -0.60
C MET A 257 8.04 11.60 -0.66
N ILE A 258 8.31 12.11 -1.85
CA ILE A 258 8.99 13.40 -2.02
C ILE A 258 8.14 14.52 -1.40
N GLY A 259 6.85 14.57 -1.72
CA GLY A 259 5.93 15.59 -1.23
C GLY A 259 5.83 15.64 0.30
N GLY A 260 5.87 14.52 1.00
CA GLY A 260 5.88 14.49 2.47
C GLY A 260 7.22 14.89 3.11
N MET A 261 8.35 14.74 2.40
CA MET A 261 9.65 15.22 2.90
C MET A 261 9.75 16.76 2.84
N VAL A 262 9.04 17.40 1.90
CA VAL A 262 9.16 18.85 1.65
C VAL A 262 8.81 19.72 2.86
N PRO A 263 7.68 19.55 3.59
CA PRO A 263 7.32 20.47 4.68
C PRO A 263 8.40 20.60 5.78
N PRO A 264 8.88 19.51 6.42
CA PRO A 264 9.91 19.63 7.45
C PRO A 264 11.26 20.13 6.90
N LEU A 265 11.68 19.68 5.71
CA LEU A 265 12.97 20.10 5.12
C LEU A 265 12.95 21.56 4.65
N GLY A 266 11.88 21.98 3.99
CA GLY A 266 11.70 23.34 3.50
C GLY A 266 11.64 24.36 4.63
N LEU A 267 10.95 24.02 5.73
CA LEU A 267 10.89 24.87 6.92
C LEU A 267 12.22 24.94 7.66
N ALA A 268 12.91 23.81 7.80
CA ALA A 268 14.26 23.79 8.38
C ALA A 268 15.22 24.68 7.57
N LEU A 269 15.21 24.53 6.25
CA LEU A 269 16.03 25.34 5.34
C LEU A 269 15.68 26.83 5.44
N SER A 270 14.38 27.17 5.41
CA SER A 270 13.93 28.56 5.53
C SER A 270 14.37 29.19 6.87
N ASN A 271 14.34 28.43 7.96
CA ASN A 271 14.83 28.89 9.26
C ASN A 271 16.36 29.06 9.27
N PHE A 272 17.13 28.14 8.69
CA PHE A 272 18.59 28.30 8.60
C PHE A 272 19.02 29.49 7.74
N VAL A 273 18.30 29.77 6.66
CA VAL A 273 18.60 30.89 5.75
C VAL A 273 18.17 32.24 6.34
N ALA A 274 17.06 32.28 7.08
CA ALA A 274 16.51 33.52 7.63
C ALA A 274 16.07 33.38 9.11
N PRO A 275 16.98 33.03 10.04
CA PRO A 275 16.64 32.73 11.43
C PRO A 275 15.98 33.91 12.14
N GLN A 276 16.28 35.14 11.74
CA GLN A 276 15.69 36.38 12.25
C GLN A 276 14.18 36.51 12.01
N LYS A 277 13.59 35.70 11.12
CA LYS A 277 12.14 35.67 10.85
C LYS A 277 11.37 34.74 11.78
N TYR A 278 12.08 33.96 12.60
CA TYR A 278 11.52 32.95 13.49
C TYR A 278 11.82 33.28 14.95
N ALA A 279 11.02 32.74 15.87
CA ALA A 279 11.37 32.77 17.29
C ALA A 279 12.66 31.97 17.51
N ALA A 280 13.53 32.44 18.42
CA ALA A 280 14.84 31.81 18.67
C ALA A 280 14.73 30.30 19.00
N GLU A 281 13.66 29.92 19.70
CA GLU A 281 13.34 28.54 20.08
C GLU A 281 13.07 27.63 18.87
N MET A 282 12.62 28.18 17.74
CA MET A 282 12.35 27.40 16.53
C MET A 282 13.63 26.93 15.83
N TYR A 283 14.79 27.51 16.15
CA TYR A 283 16.05 27.07 15.56
C TYR A 283 16.40 25.63 15.96
N GLU A 284 16.08 25.21 17.19
CA GLU A 284 16.25 23.82 17.61
C GLU A 284 15.25 22.90 16.91
N ASN A 285 14.02 23.37 16.68
CA ASN A 285 13.04 22.63 15.88
C ASN A 285 13.52 22.44 14.43
N ALA A 286 14.21 23.42 13.83
CA ALA A 286 14.79 23.30 12.49
C ALA A 286 15.83 22.18 12.41
N LYS A 287 16.73 22.09 13.40
CA LYS A 287 17.73 21.02 13.47
C LYS A 287 17.07 19.64 13.57
N ALA A 288 16.04 19.52 14.40
CA ALA A 288 15.29 18.28 14.55
C ALA A 288 14.49 17.93 13.29
N ALA A 289 13.96 18.93 12.57
CA ALA A 289 13.16 18.72 11.37
C ALA A 289 13.95 18.14 10.19
N VAL A 290 15.28 18.31 10.13
CA VAL A 290 16.10 17.72 9.05
C VAL A 290 16.08 16.18 9.06
N PRO A 291 16.52 15.48 10.11
CA PRO A 291 16.47 14.02 10.13
C PRO A 291 15.03 13.49 10.07
N LEU A 292 14.06 14.21 10.64
CA LEU A 292 12.64 13.85 10.52
C LEU A 292 12.17 13.91 9.06
N GLY A 293 12.47 14.99 8.34
CA GLY A 293 12.12 15.14 6.93
C GLY A 293 12.81 14.12 6.03
N LEU A 294 14.08 13.82 6.28
CA LEU A 294 14.79 12.74 5.58
C LEU A 294 14.18 11.36 5.83
N ALA A 295 13.55 11.17 6.99
CA ALA A 295 12.84 9.95 7.37
C ALA A 295 11.34 9.98 7.01
N PHE A 296 10.89 10.95 6.19
CA PHE A 296 9.49 11.10 5.79
C PHE A 296 8.51 11.36 6.97
N ILE A 297 9.00 11.97 8.04
CA ILE A 297 8.19 12.35 9.21
C ILE A 297 7.79 13.81 9.06
N THR A 298 6.58 14.02 8.55
CA THR A 298 6.02 15.35 8.22
C THR A 298 5.75 16.23 9.46
N GLU A 299 5.69 15.63 10.63
CA GLU A 299 5.35 16.25 11.91
C GLU A 299 6.37 17.28 12.39
N GLY A 300 7.61 17.23 11.86
CA GLY A 300 8.62 18.26 12.08
C GLY A 300 8.17 19.67 11.65
N ALA A 301 7.14 19.76 10.79
CA ALA A 301 6.53 21.00 10.34
C ALA A 301 5.44 21.57 11.28
N ILE A 302 4.88 20.75 12.19
CA ILE A 302 3.73 21.15 13.03
C ILE A 302 4.02 22.40 13.88
N PRO A 303 5.19 22.55 14.54
CA PRO A 303 5.47 23.74 15.35
C PRO A 303 5.44 25.04 14.54
N TYR A 304 5.85 24.98 13.26
CA TYR A 304 5.81 26.13 12.35
C TYR A 304 4.38 26.42 11.88
N ALA A 305 3.64 25.38 11.52
CA ALA A 305 2.25 25.51 11.08
C ALA A 305 1.34 26.02 12.20
N ALA A 306 1.60 25.64 13.45
CA ALA A 306 0.87 26.15 14.61
C ALA A 306 1.14 27.65 14.87
N ALA A 307 2.35 28.13 14.57
CA ALA A 307 2.73 29.51 14.79
C ALA A 307 2.23 30.47 13.68
N ASP A 308 2.24 30.03 12.42
CA ASP A 308 1.78 30.84 11.27
C ASP A 308 1.11 29.94 10.19
N PRO A 309 -0.11 29.45 10.44
CA PRO A 309 -0.77 28.47 9.57
C PRO A 309 -1.04 29.02 8.17
N LEU A 310 -1.37 30.31 8.07
CA LEU A 310 -1.75 30.95 6.80
C LEU A 310 -0.57 31.10 5.84
N ARG A 311 0.66 31.15 6.35
CA ARG A 311 1.86 31.19 5.49
C ARG A 311 2.48 29.81 5.32
N VAL A 312 2.49 29.00 6.37
CA VAL A 312 3.18 27.71 6.37
C VAL A 312 2.40 26.66 5.57
N ILE A 313 1.09 26.51 5.79
CA ILE A 313 0.32 25.46 5.10
C ILE A 313 0.31 25.70 3.58
N PRO A 314 -0.03 26.91 3.06
CA PRO A 314 -0.05 27.10 1.61
C PRO A 314 1.33 26.99 0.97
N SER A 315 2.39 27.44 1.64
CA SER A 315 3.76 27.31 1.10
C SER A 315 4.25 25.86 1.10
N ALA A 316 3.90 25.09 2.13
CA ALA A 316 4.19 23.66 2.18
C ALA A 316 3.42 22.90 1.10
N VAL A 317 2.11 23.15 0.94
CA VAL A 317 1.28 22.52 -0.11
C VAL A 317 1.81 22.85 -1.50
N LEU A 318 2.12 24.11 -1.78
CA LEU A 318 2.67 24.50 -3.07
C LEU A 318 4.06 23.88 -3.30
N GLY A 319 4.93 23.90 -2.29
CA GLY A 319 6.27 23.32 -2.39
C GLY A 319 6.25 21.79 -2.56
N SER A 320 5.31 21.09 -1.94
CA SER A 320 5.15 19.65 -2.12
C SER A 320 4.47 19.28 -3.45
N ALA A 321 3.72 20.21 -4.05
CA ALA A 321 3.03 20.00 -5.32
C ALA A 321 3.90 20.30 -6.56
N THR A 322 5.10 20.87 -6.39
CA THR A 322 6.00 21.29 -7.47
C THR A 322 7.35 20.59 -7.37
#